data_AF-A0AAD2CFM6-F1
#
_entry.id   AF-A0AAD2CFM6-F1
#
_cell.length_a   1.000
_cell.length_b   1.000
_cell.length_c   1.000
_cell.angle_alpha   90.00
_cell.angle_beta   90.00
_cell.angle_gamma   90.00
#
_symmetry.space_group_name_H-M   'P 1'
#
loop_
_entity.id
_entity.type
_entity.pdbx_description
1 polymer ?
#
loop_
_entity_poly.entity_id
_entity_poly.type
_entity_poly.pdbx_seq_one_letter_code
_entity_poly.pdbx_strand_id
1 'polypeptide(L)'
;MVWRHAEDNCRTTSSGKVPWSPKLQGFWDRLSLWKLPLKGHKRCHVSSQKVRRLMKKTRLCNAWKKTTDELEVALTAERRAYKQAKLQATQSRRDFLTVQTTDAKKKKWKSQKAHNRFLQL
;
A
#
# COMPACT_ATOMS: atom_id res chain seq x y z
N MET A 1 9.76 -2.94 11.96
CA MET A 1 10.79 -2.48 11.00
C MET A 1 10.81 -3.29 9.69
N VAL A 2 10.33 -4.54 9.68
CA VAL A 2 10.35 -5.46 8.51
C VAL A 2 9.66 -4.93 7.23
N TRP A 3 8.55 -4.20 7.37
CA TRP A 3 7.73 -3.78 6.21
C TRP A 3 8.39 -2.72 5.33
N ARG A 4 9.09 -1.76 5.95
CA ARG A 4 9.81 -0.71 5.20
C ARG A 4 10.89 -1.34 4.33
N HIS A 5 11.62 -2.31 4.90
CA HIS A 5 12.63 -3.05 4.18
C HIS A 5 12.04 -3.87 3.02
N ALA A 6 10.89 -4.52 3.22
CA ALA A 6 10.19 -5.21 2.14
C ALA A 6 9.70 -4.25 1.04
N GLU A 7 9.13 -3.10 1.41
CA GLU A 7 8.68 -2.05 0.49
C GLU A 7 9.85 -1.46 -0.32
N ASP A 8 11.02 -1.27 0.30
CA ASP A 8 12.25 -0.84 -0.35
C ASP A 8 12.73 -1.87 -1.39
N ASN A 9 12.62 -3.16 -1.08
CA ASN A 9 13.04 -4.24 -1.99
C ASN A 9 12.04 -4.44 -3.15
N CYS A 10 10.75 -4.18 -2.94
CA CYS A 10 9.74 -4.18 -4.00
C CYS A 10 9.90 -2.99 -4.99
N ARG A 11 10.86 -2.08 -4.75
CA ARG A 11 11.12 -0.94 -5.63
C ARG A 11 11.51 -1.34 -7.04
N THR A 12 12.21 -2.45 -7.28
CA THR A 12 12.65 -2.83 -8.64
C THR A 12 11.64 -3.71 -9.36
N THR A 13 10.61 -4.19 -8.66
CA THR A 13 9.66 -5.15 -9.21
C THR A 13 8.60 -4.45 -10.07
N SER A 14 8.63 -4.69 -11.37
CA SER A 14 7.54 -4.36 -12.31
C SER A 14 6.78 -5.63 -12.71
N SER A 15 6.33 -6.41 -11.73
CA SER A 15 5.58 -7.64 -12.00
C SER A 15 4.10 -7.36 -12.23
N GLY A 16 3.56 -7.79 -13.38
CA GLY A 16 2.14 -7.73 -13.71
C GLY A 16 1.71 -6.52 -14.55
N LYS A 17 0.42 -6.46 -14.90
CA LYS A 17 -0.16 -5.39 -15.75
C LYS A 17 -0.30 -4.03 -15.05
N VAL A 18 -0.22 -3.98 -13.72
CA VAL A 18 -0.38 -2.75 -12.92
C VAL A 18 0.89 -2.54 -12.11
N PRO A 19 1.65 -1.46 -12.34
CA PRO A 19 2.88 -1.22 -11.60
C PRO A 19 2.59 -0.91 -10.13
N TRP A 20 3.43 -1.45 -9.24
CA TRP A 20 3.31 -1.20 -7.81
C TRP A 20 3.70 0.24 -7.44
N SER A 21 2.87 0.93 -6.67
CA SER A 21 3.20 2.22 -6.06
C SER A 21 2.66 2.31 -4.64
N PRO A 22 3.29 3.08 -3.72
CA PRO A 22 2.78 3.24 -2.37
C PRO A 22 1.37 3.83 -2.31
N LYS A 23 1.02 4.71 -3.26
CA LYS A 23 -0.34 5.25 -3.41
C LYS A 23 -1.34 4.11 -3.63
N LEU A 24 -1.06 3.20 -4.55
CA LEU A 24 -1.89 2.02 -4.81
C LEU A 24 -1.91 1.04 -3.64
N GLN A 25 -0.77 0.83 -2.99
CA GLN A 25 -0.69 -0.02 -1.80
C GLN A 25 -1.61 0.48 -0.68
N GLY A 26 -1.72 1.80 -0.51
CA GLY A 26 -2.66 2.40 0.45
C GLY A 26 -4.11 1.98 0.20
N PHE A 27 -4.56 1.95 -1.06
CA PHE A 27 -5.90 1.44 -1.41
C PHE A 27 -6.06 -0.05 -1.11
N TRP A 28 -5.03 -0.86 -1.42
CA TRP A 28 -5.05 -2.30 -1.11
C TRP A 28 -5.11 -2.58 0.40
N ASP A 29 -4.39 -1.79 1.19
CA ASP A 29 -4.40 -1.90 2.65
C ASP A 29 -5.77 -1.53 3.22
N ARG A 30 -6.43 -0.50 2.68
CA ARG A 30 -7.81 -0.12 3.04
C ARG A 30 -8.83 -1.18 2.63
N LEU A 31 -8.76 -1.68 1.40
CA LEU A 31 -9.63 -2.77 0.92
C LEU A 31 -9.47 -4.02 1.78
N SER A 32 -8.23 -4.36 2.14
CA SER A 32 -7.93 -5.47 3.04
C SER A 32 -8.49 -5.23 4.44
N LEU A 33 -8.38 -3.99 4.95
CA LEU A 33 -8.95 -3.60 6.23
C LEU A 33 -10.45 -3.83 6.26
N TRP A 34 -11.21 -3.36 5.26
CA TRP A 34 -12.68 -3.49 5.25
C TRP A 34 -13.16 -4.94 5.09
N LYS A 35 -12.41 -5.77 4.35
CA LYS A 35 -12.75 -7.20 4.18
C LYS A 35 -12.66 -8.02 5.46
N LEU A 36 -11.77 -7.66 6.39
CA LEU A 36 -11.50 -8.47 7.58
C LEU A 36 -12.64 -8.41 8.61
N PRO A 37 -13.14 -7.24 9.05
CA PRO A 37 -14.35 -7.16 9.88
C PRO A 37 -15.54 -7.86 9.23
N LEU A 38 -15.75 -7.69 7.92
CA LEU A 38 -16.83 -8.38 7.21
C LEU A 38 -16.73 -9.90 7.32
N LYS A 39 -15.53 -10.48 7.24
CA LYS A 39 -15.31 -11.91 7.52
C LYS A 39 -15.60 -12.28 8.97
N GLY A 40 -15.23 -11.41 9.91
CA GLY A 40 -15.52 -11.60 11.34
C GLY A 40 -17.02 -11.64 11.63
N HIS A 41 -17.80 -10.75 11.02
CA HIS A 41 -19.27 -10.77 11.11
C HIS A 41 -19.87 -12.07 10.54
N LYS A 42 -19.24 -12.67 9.53
CA LYS A 42 -19.59 -13.99 8.97
C LYS A 42 -19.08 -15.18 9.79
N ARG A 43 -18.64 -14.95 11.04
CA ARG A 43 -18.08 -15.97 11.95
C ARG A 43 -16.82 -16.67 11.43
N CYS A 44 -16.12 -16.10 10.45
CA CYS A 44 -14.82 -16.61 10.02
C CYS A 44 -13.72 -16.15 10.99
N HIS A 45 -12.71 -17.00 11.21
CA HIS A 45 -11.55 -16.60 12.01
C HIS A 45 -10.78 -15.45 11.35
N VAL A 46 -10.55 -14.39 12.11
CA VAL A 46 -9.82 -13.19 11.67
C VAL A 46 -8.77 -12.85 12.72
N SER A 47 -7.52 -12.76 12.29
CA SER A 47 -6.44 -12.30 13.16
C SER A 47 -6.68 -10.85 13.59
N SER A 48 -6.99 -10.66 14.87
CA SER A 48 -7.17 -9.34 15.49
C SER A 48 -5.91 -8.48 15.34
N GLN A 49 -4.73 -9.10 15.44
CA GLN A 49 -3.45 -8.44 15.25
C GLN A 49 -3.28 -7.89 13.82
N LYS A 50 -3.72 -8.65 12.80
CA LYS A 50 -3.69 -8.19 11.41
C LYS A 50 -4.60 -6.96 11.21
N VAL A 51 -5.79 -6.98 11.80
CA VAL A 51 -6.72 -5.83 11.71
C VAL A 51 -6.12 -4.60 12.40
N ARG A 52 -5.62 -4.73 13.64
CA ARG A 52 -4.97 -3.62 14.35
C ARG A 52 -3.76 -3.06 13.59
N ARG A 53 -2.94 -3.93 12.98
CA ARG A 53 -1.82 -3.51 12.12
C ARG A 53 -2.29 -2.69 10.92
N LEU A 54 -3.35 -3.14 10.24
CA LEU A 54 -3.93 -2.41 9.10
C LEU A 54 -4.59 -1.10 9.52
N MET A 55 -5.27 -1.05 10.67
CA MET A 55 -5.81 0.18 11.24
C MET A 55 -4.71 1.22 11.48
N LYS A 56 -3.60 0.80 12.09
CA LYS A 56 -2.43 1.69 12.31
C LYS A 56 -1.82 2.18 10.99
N LYS A 57 -1.76 1.31 9.97
CA LYS A 57 -1.19 1.65 8.65
C LYS A 57 -2.07 2.63 7.87
N THR A 58 -3.38 2.44 7.92
CA THR A 58 -4.37 3.25 7.17
C THR A 58 -4.88 4.45 7.95
N ARG A 59 -4.58 4.54 9.26
CA ARG A 59 -5.11 5.53 10.22
C ARG A 59 -6.64 5.48 10.40
N LEU A 60 -7.26 4.35 10.04
CA LEU A 60 -8.70 4.12 10.17
C LEU A 60 -8.96 3.25 11.40
N CYS A 61 -9.16 3.88 12.57
CA CYS A 61 -9.31 3.18 13.86
C CYS A 61 -10.73 2.64 14.11
N ASN A 62 -11.71 3.05 13.32
CA ASN A 62 -13.13 2.78 13.54
C ASN A 62 -13.66 1.51 12.84
N ALA A 63 -12.81 0.70 12.21
CA ALA A 63 -13.29 -0.41 11.38
C ALA A 63 -14.01 -1.55 12.13
N TRP A 64 -13.86 -1.66 13.46
CA TRP A 64 -14.62 -2.63 14.28
C TRP A 64 -15.98 -2.12 14.75
N LYS A 65 -16.20 -0.81 14.71
CA LYS A 65 -17.44 -0.18 15.19
C LYS A 65 -18.51 -0.11 14.12
N LYS A 66 -18.15 -0.40 12.86
CA LYS A 66 -19.05 -0.30 11.72
C LYS A 66 -19.96 -1.52 11.63
N THR A 67 -21.18 -1.29 11.19
CA THR A 67 -22.13 -2.35 10.84
C THR A 67 -21.74 -3.01 9.51
N THR A 68 -22.32 -4.17 9.23
CA THR A 68 -22.11 -4.90 7.97
C THR A 68 -22.40 -4.01 6.76
N ASP A 69 -23.51 -3.27 6.78
CA ASP A 69 -23.93 -2.41 5.67
C ASP A 69 -22.94 -1.25 5.45
N GLU A 70 -22.52 -0.60 6.53
CA GLU A 70 -21.51 0.47 6.45
C GLU A 70 -20.16 -0.03 5.92
N LEU A 71 -19.77 -1.27 6.25
CA LEU A 71 -18.56 -1.90 5.74
C LEU A 71 -18.67 -2.18 4.24
N GLU A 72 -19.82 -2.62 3.75
CA GLU A 72 -20.06 -2.87 2.33
C GLU A 72 -20.08 -1.57 1.51
N VAL A 73 -20.72 -0.52 2.04
CA VAL A 73 -20.67 0.84 1.45
C VAL A 73 -19.23 1.35 1.40
N ALA A 74 -18.47 1.24 2.49
CA ALA A 74 -17.07 1.66 2.50
C ALA A 74 -16.22 0.85 1.50
N LEU A 75 -16.45 -0.46 1.42
CA LEU A 75 -15.72 -1.35 0.53
C LEU A 75 -16.02 -1.07 -0.95
N THR A 76 -17.27 -0.75 -1.30
CA THR A 76 -17.65 -0.36 -2.66
C THR A 76 -17.07 1.01 -3.04
N ALA A 77 -17.09 1.98 -2.13
CA ALA A 77 -16.45 3.29 -2.31
C ALA A 77 -14.93 3.15 -2.57
N GLU A 78 -14.22 2.37 -1.76
CA GLU A 78 -12.79 2.13 -1.93
C GLU A 78 -12.48 1.35 -3.23
N ARG A 79 -13.35 0.42 -3.64
CA ARG A 79 -13.20 -0.26 -4.95
C ARG A 79 -13.33 0.72 -6.11
N ARG A 80 -14.28 1.67 -6.04
CA ARG A 80 -14.43 2.73 -7.05
C ARG A 80 -13.20 3.62 -7.10
N ALA A 81 -12.72 4.06 -5.93
CA ALA A 81 -11.51 4.86 -5.82
C ALA A 81 -10.27 4.13 -6.38
N TYR A 82 -10.12 2.83 -6.07
CA TYR A 82 -9.05 2.01 -6.62
C TYR A 82 -9.14 1.87 -8.14
N LYS A 83 -10.34 1.70 -8.72
CA LYS A 83 -10.50 1.65 -10.19
C LYS A 83 -10.01 2.93 -10.85
N GLN A 84 -10.32 4.10 -10.28
CA GLN A 84 -9.82 5.39 -10.77
C GLN A 84 -8.31 5.52 -10.61
N ALA A 85 -7.78 5.16 -9.43
CA ALA A 85 -6.34 5.19 -9.17
C ALA A 85 -5.54 4.23 -10.06
N LYS A 86 -6.13 3.09 -10.45
CA LYS A 86 -5.53 2.11 -11.35
C LYS A 86 -5.27 2.68 -12.74
N LEU A 87 -6.13 3.58 -13.25
CA LEU A 87 -5.91 4.24 -14.54
C LEU A 87 -4.63 5.09 -14.50
N GLN A 88 -4.38 5.74 -13.37
CA GLN A 88 -3.20 6.58 -13.13
C GLN A 88 -2.03 5.81 -12.50
N ALA A 89 -2.04 4.47 -12.57
CA ALA A 89 -1.03 3.63 -11.94
C ALA A 89 0.38 3.88 -12.50
N THR A 90 0.50 3.99 -13.82
CA THR A 90 1.78 4.24 -14.50
C THR A 90 2.35 5.60 -14.12
N GLN A 91 1.51 6.64 -14.06
CA GLN A 91 1.95 7.97 -13.63
C GLN A 91 2.37 7.96 -12.16
N SER A 92 1.54 7.38 -11.29
CA SER A 92 1.84 7.23 -9.85
C SER A 92 3.15 6.49 -9.60
N ARG A 93 3.48 5.53 -10.48
CA ARG A 93 4.75 4.83 -10.45
C ARG A 93 5.92 5.72 -10.84
N ARG A 94 5.81 6.45 -11.95
CA ARG A 94 6.83 7.39 -12.41
C ARG A 94 7.13 8.44 -11.34
N ASP A 95 6.09 9.06 -10.78
CA ASP A 95 6.21 10.05 -9.71
C ASP A 95 6.95 9.49 -8.48
N PHE A 96 6.68 8.23 -8.13
CA PHE A 96 7.34 7.58 -7.01
C PHE A 96 8.84 7.34 -7.30
N LEU A 97 9.18 6.91 -8.51
CA LEU A 97 10.57 6.69 -8.91
C LEU A 97 11.35 8.00 -9.02
N THR A 98 10.73 9.08 -9.50
CA THR A 98 11.37 10.40 -9.55
C THR A 98 11.68 10.92 -8.16
N VAL A 99 10.73 10.87 -7.21
CA VAL A 99 10.98 11.25 -5.82
C VAL A 99 12.12 10.43 -5.21
N GLN A 100 12.11 9.10 -5.39
CA GLN A 100 13.16 8.25 -4.85
C GLN A 100 14.55 8.53 -5.45
N THR A 101 14.63 8.78 -6.75
CA THR A 101 15.91 9.14 -7.39
C THR A 101 16.41 10.49 -6.90
N THR A 102 15.52 11.48 -6.70
CA THR A 102 15.92 12.77 -6.13
C THR A 102 16.40 12.68 -4.69
N ASP A 103 15.72 11.90 -3.84
CA ASP A 103 16.11 11.71 -2.44
C ASP A 103 17.42 10.94 -2.33
N ALA A 104 17.62 9.95 -3.20
CA ALA A 104 18.87 9.21 -3.28
C ALA A 104 20.06 10.09 -3.68
N LYS A 105 19.89 11.00 -4.65
CA LYS A 105 20.96 11.93 -5.02
C LYS A 105 21.38 12.84 -3.86
N LYS A 106 20.46 13.19 -2.96
CA LYS A 106 20.73 14.05 -1.78
C LYS A 106 21.40 13.28 -0.63
N LYS A 107 21.24 11.97 -0.58
CA LYS A 107 21.75 11.13 0.52
C LYS A 107 23.26 10.94 0.41
N LYS A 108 23.98 11.00 1.54
CA LYS A 108 25.37 10.55 1.60
C LYS A 108 25.43 9.02 1.54
N TRP A 109 26.08 8.49 0.51
CA TRP A 109 26.22 7.04 0.29
C TRP A 109 27.49 6.50 0.93
N LYS A 110 27.42 5.25 1.41
CA LYS A 110 28.59 4.54 1.96
C LYS A 110 29.64 4.19 0.90
N SER A 111 29.23 4.11 -0.38
CA SER A 111 30.10 3.77 -1.51
C SER A 111 29.49 4.24 -2.83
N GLN A 112 30.33 4.68 -3.76
CA GLN A 112 29.94 5.07 -5.13
C GLN A 112 29.25 3.92 -5.87
N LYS A 113 29.66 2.67 -5.63
CA LYS A 113 29.07 1.47 -6.24
C LYS A 113 27.61 1.26 -5.80
N ALA A 114 27.32 1.49 -4.52
CA ALA A 114 25.96 1.40 -3.99
C ALA A 114 25.05 2.52 -4.53
N HIS A 115 25.61 3.73 -4.68
CA HIS A 115 24.92 4.86 -5.29
C HIS A 115 24.55 4.59 -6.75
N ASN A 116 25.52 4.15 -7.56
CA ASN A 116 25.30 3.86 -8.98
C ASN A 116 24.30 2.71 -9.17
N ARG A 117 24.40 1.64 -8.37
CA ARG A 117 23.42 0.53 -8.38
C ARG A 117 22.01 1.01 -8.06
N PHE A 118 21.85 1.99 -7.19
CA PHE A 118 20.53 2.54 -6.86
C PHE A 118 19.96 3.44 -7.97
N LEU A 119 20.81 4.10 -8.76
CA LEU A 119 20.38 4.98 -9.84
C LEU A 119 20.09 4.26 -11.16
N GLN A 120 20.57 3.03 -11.36
CA GLN A 120 20.30 2.17 -12.54
C GLN A 120 18.87 1.57 -12.54
N LEU A 121 17.86 2.33 -12.08
CA LEU A 121 16.45 1.93 -12.12
C LEU A 121 15.95 1.65 -13.54
#